data_AF-A0A662RI28-F1
#
_entry.id   AF-A0A662RI28-F1
#
_cell.length_a   1.000
_cell.length_b   1.000
_cell.length_c   1.000
_cell.angle_alpha   90.00
_cell.angle_beta   90.00
_cell.angle_gamma   90.00
#
_symmetry.space_group_name_H-M   'P 1'
#
loop_
_entity.id
_entity.type
_entity.pdbx_description
1 polymer ?
#
loop_
_entity_poly.entity_id
_entity_poly.type
_entity_poly.pdbx_seq_one_letter_code
_entity_poly.pdbx_strand_id
1 'polypeptide(L)'
;MQRRTLVTCGLPYANGPAHIGHLRTYIPADLFVRSLRKQGQDTVFVCGSDAHGTPIVINAEELGVTPAELVQKYHDNFDETFKSLNIIFDKFGNTESETNHNRTTEIVNTLIANGYVFSQSIELAYCPTCNRFLPDRYVEGVCPDCGAVARGDECDQGCGKHLEPGEILGPLCKICKSKAEYRTQEHFFFRLSEFKGFLSEYLDKLGGTSNARNYALGWVNKELHDWCITRNLEWGVRFPGHENLVVYVWVDAPIGYISFTEGWADEHGVDWKKYWMNPGGDTDIIHFIGGDIIYHHCIFWPALLKGAGYTLPKAVVASGMVKIGDKTFSKSRGYVVWVNDDYLDKGFHPDLLRYYLASYTSHTKELNFSWKVFQ
;
A
#
# COMPACT_ATOMS: atom_id res chain seq x y z
N MET A 1 12.15 -24.93 19.70
CA MET A 1 11.03 -24.92 18.73
C MET A 1 11.57 -24.47 17.39
N GLN A 2 11.05 -24.97 16.27
CA GLN A 2 11.41 -24.50 14.95
C GLN A 2 10.77 -23.11 14.74
N ARG A 3 11.54 -22.11 14.29
CA ARG A 3 10.98 -20.77 14.00
C ARG A 3 10.02 -20.86 12.81
N ARG A 4 8.94 -20.08 12.89
CA ARG A 4 7.93 -19.89 11.84
C ARG A 4 8.29 -18.67 11.00
N THR A 5 8.00 -18.71 9.71
CA THR A 5 8.19 -17.57 8.82
C THR A 5 6.89 -17.20 8.15
N LEU A 6 6.49 -15.94 8.30
CA LEU A 6 5.39 -15.35 7.55
C LEU A 6 5.99 -14.42 6.50
N VAL A 7 5.75 -14.72 5.23
CA VAL A 7 6.17 -13.90 4.11
C VAL A 7 4.94 -13.19 3.56
N THR A 8 5.07 -11.91 3.23
CA THR A 8 4.03 -11.17 2.51
C THR A 8 4.62 -10.39 1.34
N CYS A 9 3.77 -10.02 0.38
CA CYS A 9 4.10 -9.06 -0.66
C CYS A 9 3.24 -7.81 -0.52
N GLY A 10 3.76 -6.64 -0.94
CA GLY A 10 2.96 -5.43 -1.11
C GLY A 10 1.64 -5.73 -1.83
N LEU A 11 0.52 -5.27 -1.30
CA LEU A 11 -0.81 -5.58 -1.85
C LEU A 11 -1.00 -4.86 -3.20
N PRO A 12 -1.35 -5.57 -4.29
CA PRO A 12 -1.69 -4.91 -5.53
C PRO A 12 -2.99 -4.12 -5.38
N TYR A 13 -2.97 -2.88 -5.86
CA TYR A 13 -4.12 -1.99 -5.83
C TYR A 13 -5.18 -2.43 -6.85
N ALA A 14 -6.41 -2.71 -6.40
CA ALA A 14 -7.51 -3.26 -7.19
C ALA A 14 -8.18 -2.22 -8.12
N ASN A 15 -7.37 -1.54 -8.93
CA ASN A 15 -7.79 -0.46 -9.81
C ASN A 15 -7.18 -0.57 -11.22
N GLY A 16 -6.78 -1.76 -11.61
CA GLY A 16 -6.15 -2.02 -12.90
C GLY A 16 -5.48 -3.39 -12.95
N PRO A 17 -5.18 -3.89 -14.16
CA PRO A 17 -4.62 -5.22 -14.33
C PRO A 17 -3.15 -5.30 -13.89
N ALA A 18 -2.67 -6.54 -13.75
CA ALA A 18 -1.28 -6.81 -13.41
C ALA A 18 -0.31 -6.41 -14.54
N HIS A 19 0.81 -5.78 -14.16
CA HIS A 19 1.92 -5.46 -15.06
C HIS A 19 3.23 -6.01 -14.52
N ILE A 20 4.26 -6.08 -15.36
CA ILE A 20 5.57 -6.65 -15.00
C ILE A 20 6.21 -5.98 -13.77
N GLY A 21 5.93 -4.69 -13.54
CA GLY A 21 6.36 -3.97 -12.34
C GLY A 21 5.93 -4.64 -11.04
N HIS A 22 4.70 -5.18 -10.99
CA HIS A 22 4.21 -5.95 -9.86
C HIS A 22 5.10 -7.16 -9.59
N LEU A 23 5.38 -7.96 -10.63
CA LEU A 23 6.12 -9.23 -10.53
C LEU A 23 7.54 -9.08 -9.96
N ARG A 24 8.08 -7.86 -9.93
CA ARG A 24 9.38 -7.55 -9.34
C ARG A 24 9.46 -7.93 -7.86
N THR A 25 8.35 -7.93 -7.14
CA THR A 25 8.29 -8.30 -5.71
C THR A 25 7.77 -9.73 -5.53
N TYR A 26 6.70 -10.11 -6.24
CA TYR A 26 6.04 -11.40 -6.05
C TYR A 26 6.90 -12.60 -6.47
N ILE A 27 7.63 -12.52 -7.59
CA ILE A 27 8.48 -13.65 -8.05
C ILE A 27 9.64 -13.90 -7.07
N PRO A 28 10.43 -12.88 -6.66
CA PRO A 28 11.46 -13.08 -5.64
C PRO A 28 10.91 -13.61 -4.31
N ALA A 29 9.73 -13.14 -3.87
CA ALA A 29 9.09 -13.64 -2.66
C ALA A 29 8.70 -15.13 -2.78
N ASP A 30 8.09 -15.53 -3.90
CA ASP A 30 7.72 -16.93 -4.17
C ASP A 30 8.96 -17.83 -4.24
N LEU A 31 10.04 -17.39 -4.89
CA LEU A 31 11.31 -18.14 -4.92
C LEU A 31 11.91 -18.28 -3.52
N PHE A 32 11.85 -17.23 -2.70
CA PHE A 32 12.31 -17.26 -1.32
C PHE A 32 11.48 -18.25 -0.49
N VAL A 33 10.16 -18.17 -0.54
CA VAL A 33 9.23 -19.09 0.14
C VAL A 33 9.47 -20.54 -0.26
N ARG A 34 9.61 -20.83 -1.56
CA ARG A 34 9.93 -22.18 -2.06
C ARG A 34 11.25 -22.70 -1.52
N SER A 35 12.26 -21.83 -1.39
CA SER A 35 13.55 -22.19 -0.79
C SER A 35 13.42 -22.52 0.70
N LEU A 36 12.67 -21.73 1.47
CA LEU A 36 12.42 -21.99 2.89
C LEU A 36 11.68 -23.32 3.10
N ARG A 37 10.62 -23.54 2.32
CA ARG A 37 9.84 -24.80 2.35
C ARG A 37 10.70 -26.00 1.98
N LYS A 38 11.57 -25.88 0.97
CA LYS A 38 12.51 -26.95 0.58
C LYS A 38 13.51 -27.29 1.69
N GLN A 39 13.83 -26.32 2.55
CA GLN A 39 14.66 -26.52 3.75
C GLN A 39 13.87 -27.03 4.96
N GLY A 40 12.57 -27.30 4.79
CA GLY A 40 11.68 -27.80 5.84
C GLY A 40 11.23 -26.75 6.85
N GLN A 41 11.34 -25.44 6.56
CA GLN A 41 10.85 -24.39 7.46
C GLN A 41 9.33 -24.23 7.38
N ASP A 42 8.68 -24.06 8.53
CA ASP A 42 7.27 -23.71 8.63
C ASP A 42 7.06 -22.29 8.08
N THR A 43 6.53 -22.22 6.85
CA THR A 43 6.49 -21.00 6.04
C THR A 43 5.09 -20.75 5.49
N VAL A 44 4.50 -19.65 5.94
CA VAL A 44 3.21 -19.14 5.46
C VAL A 44 3.47 -17.97 4.51
N PHE A 45 2.80 -17.95 3.36
CA PHE A 45 2.92 -16.92 2.34
C PHE A 45 1.56 -16.33 2.01
N VAL A 46 1.32 -15.08 2.43
CA VAL A 46 0.03 -14.40 2.22
C VAL A 46 0.18 -13.11 1.42
N CYS A 47 -0.84 -12.80 0.64
CA CYS A 47 -1.01 -11.50 -0.01
C CYS A 47 -2.51 -11.27 -0.23
N GLY A 48 -2.89 -10.24 -0.97
CA GLY A 48 -4.28 -9.95 -1.28
C GLY A 48 -4.42 -8.58 -1.92
N SER A 49 -5.61 -8.24 -2.37
CA SER A 49 -5.87 -6.97 -3.04
C SER A 49 -6.10 -5.83 -2.05
N ASP A 50 -5.50 -4.67 -2.32
CA ASP A 50 -5.87 -3.41 -1.68
C ASP A 50 -7.07 -2.80 -2.43
N ALA A 51 -8.19 -2.73 -1.73
CA ALA A 51 -9.52 -2.46 -2.27
C ALA A 51 -10.07 -1.06 -2.00
N HIS A 52 -9.38 -0.19 -1.24
CA HIS A 52 -9.98 1.07 -0.78
C HIS A 52 -9.38 2.34 -1.39
N GLY A 53 -10.02 3.47 -1.12
CA GLY A 53 -9.50 4.80 -1.48
C GLY A 53 -10.19 5.44 -2.69
N THR A 54 -10.02 6.76 -2.80
CA THR A 54 -10.70 7.60 -3.79
C THR A 54 -10.46 7.19 -5.25
N PRO A 55 -9.26 6.76 -5.67
CA PRO A 55 -9.05 6.36 -7.07
C PRO A 55 -9.93 5.19 -7.53
N ILE A 56 -10.25 4.23 -6.64
CA ILE A 56 -11.19 3.14 -6.95
C ILE A 56 -12.60 3.69 -7.13
N VAL A 57 -13.06 4.56 -6.22
CA VAL A 57 -14.38 5.19 -6.32
C VAL A 57 -14.55 5.93 -7.64
N ILE A 58 -13.56 6.74 -8.01
CA ILE A 58 -13.64 7.56 -9.22
C ILE A 58 -13.56 6.71 -10.49
N ASN A 59 -12.70 5.68 -10.52
CA ASN A 59 -12.66 4.77 -11.67
C ASN A 59 -13.95 3.95 -11.80
N ALA A 60 -14.55 3.54 -10.69
CA ALA A 60 -15.84 2.85 -10.70
C ALA A 60 -16.94 3.75 -11.29
N GLU A 61 -16.99 5.03 -10.89
CA GLU A 61 -17.88 6.04 -11.46
C GLU A 61 -17.64 6.26 -12.96
N GLU A 62 -16.38 6.39 -13.40
CA GLU A 62 -16.01 6.56 -14.82
C GLU A 62 -16.44 5.35 -15.68
N LEU A 63 -16.39 4.14 -15.10
CA LEU A 63 -16.78 2.90 -15.77
C LEU A 63 -18.27 2.56 -15.62
N GLY A 64 -19.02 3.33 -14.82
CA GLY A 64 -20.44 3.10 -14.56
C GLY A 64 -20.74 1.82 -13.75
N VAL A 65 -19.80 1.41 -12.89
CA VAL A 65 -19.94 0.24 -12.00
C VAL A 65 -19.79 0.65 -10.54
N THR A 66 -20.12 -0.23 -9.60
CA THR A 66 -19.86 0.01 -8.18
C THR A 66 -18.39 -0.24 -7.82
N PRO A 67 -17.85 0.39 -6.75
CA PRO A 67 -16.51 0.09 -6.25
C PRO A 67 -16.30 -1.40 -5.94
N ALA A 68 -17.31 -2.06 -5.37
CA ALA A 68 -17.27 -3.48 -5.06
C ALA A 68 -17.11 -4.36 -6.32
N GLU A 69 -17.87 -4.08 -7.38
CA GLU A 69 -17.73 -4.79 -8.67
C GLU A 69 -16.36 -4.58 -9.30
N LEU A 70 -15.84 -3.34 -9.25
CA LEU A 70 -14.51 -3.02 -9.78
C LEU A 70 -13.40 -3.76 -9.04
N VAL A 71 -13.45 -3.72 -7.70
CA VAL A 71 -12.50 -4.40 -6.83
C VAL A 71 -12.54 -5.90 -7.06
N GLN A 72 -13.73 -6.50 -7.08
CA GLN A 72 -13.90 -7.93 -7.28
C GLN A 72 -13.30 -8.38 -8.62
N LYS A 73 -13.60 -7.64 -9.70
CA LYS A 73 -13.04 -7.90 -11.03
C LYS A 73 -11.51 -7.94 -11.01
N TYR A 74 -10.86 -6.96 -10.39
CA TYR A 74 -9.40 -6.90 -10.36
C TYR A 74 -8.79 -7.85 -9.34
N HIS A 75 -9.47 -8.15 -8.24
CA HIS A 75 -9.07 -9.18 -7.30
C HIS A 75 -8.97 -10.55 -7.99
N ASP A 76 -10.03 -10.95 -8.70
CA ASP A 76 -10.07 -12.20 -9.45
C ASP A 76 -8.97 -12.21 -10.54
N ASN A 77 -8.82 -11.09 -11.27
CA ASN A 77 -7.75 -10.94 -12.26
C ASN A 77 -6.36 -11.16 -11.64
N PHE A 78 -6.05 -10.55 -10.49
CA PHE A 78 -4.77 -10.73 -9.83
C PHE A 78 -4.55 -12.17 -9.39
N ASP A 79 -5.54 -12.79 -8.73
CA ASP A 79 -5.44 -14.17 -8.25
C ASP A 79 -5.19 -15.17 -9.40
N GLU A 80 -5.95 -15.06 -10.49
CA GLU A 80 -5.78 -15.88 -11.69
C GLU A 80 -4.42 -15.65 -12.36
N THR A 81 -3.99 -14.40 -12.49
CA THR A 81 -2.68 -14.06 -13.07
C THR A 81 -1.53 -14.65 -12.24
N PHE A 82 -1.58 -14.54 -10.90
CA PHE A 82 -0.54 -15.08 -10.05
C PHE A 82 -0.46 -16.61 -10.11
N LYS A 83 -1.62 -17.30 -10.09
CA LYS A 83 -1.69 -18.76 -10.29
C LYS A 83 -1.11 -19.17 -11.64
N SER A 84 -1.44 -18.44 -12.72
CA SER A 84 -0.91 -18.69 -14.07
C SER A 84 0.60 -18.51 -14.18
N LEU A 85 1.19 -17.69 -13.30
CA LEU A 85 2.64 -17.50 -13.16
C LEU A 85 3.29 -18.41 -12.11
N ASN A 86 2.59 -19.42 -11.60
CA ASN A 86 3.06 -20.31 -10.54
C ASN A 86 3.50 -19.57 -9.26
N ILE A 87 2.89 -18.41 -8.97
CA ILE A 87 3.05 -17.71 -7.70
C ILE A 87 1.92 -18.18 -6.79
N ILE A 88 2.26 -18.99 -5.79
CA ILE A 88 1.27 -19.70 -4.98
C ILE A 88 1.28 -19.16 -3.56
N PHE A 89 0.31 -18.30 -3.26
CA PHE A 89 0.01 -17.88 -1.89
C PHE A 89 -0.76 -18.97 -1.16
N ASP A 90 -0.52 -19.12 0.13
CA ASP A 90 -1.37 -19.95 1.00
C ASP A 90 -2.73 -19.28 1.23
N LYS A 91 -2.77 -17.94 1.17
CA LYS A 91 -3.99 -17.14 1.12
C LYS A 91 -3.79 -15.87 0.32
N PHE A 92 -4.71 -15.64 -0.61
CA PHE A 92 -4.84 -14.38 -1.34
C PHE A 92 -6.16 -13.72 -0.93
N GLY A 93 -6.10 -12.67 -0.11
CA GLY A 93 -7.27 -12.02 0.50
C GLY A 93 -7.67 -10.71 -0.17
N ASN A 94 -8.60 -9.99 0.46
CA ASN A 94 -9.12 -8.70 0.01
C ASN A 94 -9.34 -7.78 1.23
N THR A 95 -8.84 -6.54 1.18
CA THR A 95 -8.99 -5.59 2.30
C THR A 95 -10.44 -5.14 2.54
N GLU A 96 -11.35 -5.37 1.59
CA GLU A 96 -12.80 -5.18 1.75
C GLU A 96 -13.48 -6.33 2.52
N SER A 97 -12.77 -7.42 2.83
CA SER A 97 -13.34 -8.53 3.60
C SER A 97 -13.76 -8.12 5.02
N GLU A 98 -14.82 -8.77 5.52
CA GLU A 98 -15.32 -8.56 6.89
C GLU A 98 -14.22 -8.75 7.95
N THR A 99 -13.36 -9.77 7.78
CA THR A 99 -12.20 -10.01 8.66
C THR A 99 -11.26 -8.80 8.72
N ASN A 100 -11.00 -8.15 7.58
CA ASN A 100 -10.13 -6.98 7.54
C ASN A 100 -10.79 -5.75 8.15
N HIS A 101 -12.09 -5.53 7.89
CA HIS A 101 -12.86 -4.45 8.51
C HIS A 101 -12.84 -4.60 10.03
N ASN A 102 -13.15 -5.80 10.55
CA ASN A 102 -13.15 -6.09 11.98
C ASN A 102 -11.77 -5.89 12.62
N ARG A 103 -10.70 -6.42 12.01
CA ARG A 103 -9.33 -6.26 12.52
C ARG A 103 -8.88 -4.79 12.48
N THR A 104 -9.25 -4.07 11.44
CA THR A 104 -8.95 -2.63 11.31
C THR A 104 -9.65 -1.84 12.40
N THR A 105 -10.94 -2.05 12.61
CA THR A 105 -11.72 -1.43 13.70
C THR A 105 -11.11 -1.75 15.07
N GLU A 106 -10.71 -2.99 15.33
CA GLU A 106 -10.08 -3.40 16.60
C GLU A 106 -8.75 -2.68 16.84
N ILE A 107 -7.87 -2.66 15.84
CA ILE A 107 -6.57 -2.01 15.94
C ILE A 107 -6.72 -0.50 16.11
N VAL A 108 -7.60 0.15 15.34
CA VAL A 108 -7.85 1.59 15.47
C VAL A 108 -8.40 1.94 16.86
N ASN A 109 -9.37 1.18 17.37
CA ASN A 109 -9.87 1.36 18.73
C ASN A 109 -8.77 1.19 19.80
N THR A 110 -7.87 0.22 19.60
CA THR A 110 -6.72 0.01 20.51
C THR A 110 -5.78 1.22 20.49
N LEU A 111 -5.48 1.78 19.31
CA LEU A 111 -4.65 2.98 19.18
C LEU A 111 -5.29 4.22 19.81
N ILE A 112 -6.61 4.38 19.68
CA ILE A 112 -7.39 5.43 20.36
C ILE A 112 -7.29 5.24 21.89
N ALA A 113 -7.56 4.04 22.39
CA ALA A 113 -7.52 3.73 23.82
C ALA A 113 -6.12 3.94 24.43
N ASN A 114 -5.06 3.71 23.65
CA ASN A 114 -3.68 3.94 24.05
C ASN A 114 -3.21 5.40 23.91
N GLY A 115 -4.08 6.32 23.43
CA GLY A 115 -3.77 7.74 23.31
C GLY A 115 -2.96 8.13 22.06
N TYR A 116 -2.75 7.21 21.12
CA TYR A 116 -1.98 7.46 19.90
C TYR A 116 -2.78 8.07 18.75
N VAL A 117 -4.09 8.27 18.93
CA VAL A 117 -4.96 8.92 17.96
C VAL A 117 -5.60 10.14 18.60
N PHE A 118 -5.55 11.28 17.92
CA PHE A 118 -6.17 12.53 18.36
C PHE A 118 -6.96 13.17 17.22
N SER A 119 -7.93 14.03 17.55
CA SER A 119 -8.69 14.78 16.54
C SER A 119 -8.13 16.18 16.34
N GLN A 120 -8.27 16.67 15.11
CA GLN A 120 -7.92 18.03 14.71
C GLN A 120 -8.90 18.50 13.63
N SER A 121 -9.31 19.76 13.70
CA SER A 121 -10.11 20.39 12.64
C SER A 121 -9.19 20.90 11.54
N ILE A 122 -9.49 20.53 10.29
CA ILE A 122 -8.74 20.93 9.09
C ILE A 122 -9.69 21.52 8.05
N GLU A 123 -9.20 22.40 7.19
CA GLU A 123 -9.95 22.91 6.05
C GLU A 123 -9.71 22.04 4.83
N LEU A 124 -10.79 21.49 4.27
CA LEU A 124 -10.74 20.65 3.08
C LEU A 124 -11.61 21.24 1.97
N ALA A 125 -11.16 21.07 0.73
CA ALA A 125 -11.97 21.46 -0.42
C ALA A 125 -13.18 20.53 -0.54
N TYR A 126 -14.36 21.11 -0.68
CA TYR A 126 -15.61 20.42 -0.92
C TYR A 126 -16.22 20.90 -2.23
N CYS A 127 -16.71 19.97 -3.04
CA CYS A 127 -17.40 20.27 -4.29
C CYS A 127 -18.91 20.19 -4.10
N PRO A 128 -19.65 21.32 -4.14
CA PRO A 128 -21.11 21.32 -4.01
C PRO A 128 -21.81 20.55 -5.14
N THR A 129 -21.24 20.55 -6.34
CA THR A 129 -21.80 19.85 -7.50
C THR A 129 -21.68 18.33 -7.37
N CYS A 130 -20.53 17.83 -6.91
CA CYS A 130 -20.31 16.39 -6.69
C CYS A 130 -20.74 15.92 -5.30
N ASN A 131 -21.22 16.84 -4.44
CA ASN A 131 -21.60 16.61 -3.06
C ASN A 131 -20.55 15.83 -2.24
N ARG A 132 -19.26 16.18 -2.39
CA ARG A 132 -18.16 15.45 -1.72
C ARG A 132 -16.95 16.31 -1.42
N PHE A 133 -16.19 15.91 -0.41
CA PHE A 133 -14.84 16.42 -0.20
C PHE A 133 -13.88 15.90 -1.28
N LEU A 134 -12.91 16.74 -1.63
CA LEU A 134 -11.93 16.48 -2.68
C LEU A 134 -10.58 16.20 -2.02
N PRO A 135 -10.00 15.00 -2.22
CA PRO A 135 -8.60 14.78 -1.88
C PRO A 135 -7.71 15.73 -2.67
N ASP A 136 -6.54 16.07 -2.13
CA ASP A 136 -5.63 17.10 -2.66
C ASP A 136 -5.40 16.96 -4.18
N ARG A 137 -5.12 15.74 -4.68
CA ARG A 137 -4.88 15.50 -6.12
C ARG A 137 -6.04 15.87 -7.05
N TYR A 138 -7.24 16.04 -6.50
CA TYR A 138 -8.48 16.41 -7.21
C TYR A 138 -8.88 17.87 -6.98
N VAL A 139 -8.03 18.65 -6.34
CA VAL A 139 -8.14 20.10 -6.20
C VAL A 139 -7.13 20.73 -7.14
N GLU A 140 -7.60 21.58 -8.04
CA GLU A 140 -6.77 22.43 -8.90
C GLU A 140 -7.13 23.89 -8.65
N GLY A 141 -6.17 24.81 -8.74
CA GLY A 141 -6.45 26.23 -8.58
C GLY A 141 -5.18 27.05 -8.75
N VAL A 142 -5.09 28.16 -8.03
CA VAL A 142 -3.98 29.12 -8.19
C VAL A 142 -3.06 29.06 -6.97
N CYS A 143 -1.75 28.97 -7.21
CA CYS A 143 -0.73 29.04 -6.16
C CYS A 143 -0.76 30.43 -5.49
N PRO A 144 -0.87 30.51 -4.15
CA PRO A 144 -0.90 31.79 -3.44
C PRO A 144 0.43 32.55 -3.56
N ASP A 145 1.56 31.86 -3.72
CA ASP A 145 2.88 32.48 -3.75
C ASP A 145 3.28 33.02 -5.13
N CYS A 146 3.00 32.30 -6.21
CA CYS A 146 3.49 32.67 -7.55
C CYS A 146 2.39 32.87 -8.61
N GLY A 147 1.13 32.60 -8.28
CA GLY A 147 0.00 32.80 -9.20
C GLY A 147 -0.10 31.78 -10.35
N ALA A 148 0.79 30.79 -10.42
CA ALA A 148 0.69 29.69 -11.38
C ALA A 148 -0.45 28.73 -11.01
N VAL A 149 -0.84 27.86 -11.95
CA VAL A 149 -1.75 26.75 -11.64
C VAL A 149 -1.05 25.81 -10.67
N ALA A 150 -1.75 25.42 -9.60
CA ALA A 150 -1.29 24.47 -8.61
C ALA A 150 -2.33 23.36 -8.44
N ARG A 151 -1.89 22.22 -7.91
CA ARG A 151 -2.72 21.05 -7.71
C ARG A 151 -2.42 20.41 -6.38
N GLY A 152 -3.45 20.25 -5.56
CA GLY A 152 -3.36 19.60 -4.27
C GLY A 152 -2.33 20.24 -3.35
N ASP A 153 -1.29 19.48 -3.07
CA ASP A 153 -0.25 19.78 -2.10
C ASP A 153 1.03 20.33 -2.75
N GLU A 154 1.02 20.64 -4.05
CA GLU A 154 2.19 21.15 -4.76
C GLU A 154 1.85 22.20 -5.81
N CYS A 155 2.71 23.22 -5.92
CA CYS A 155 2.77 24.11 -7.07
C CYS A 155 3.64 23.50 -8.17
N ASP A 156 3.10 22.49 -8.86
CA ASP A 156 3.79 21.69 -9.87
C ASP A 156 4.11 22.46 -11.16
N GLN A 157 3.32 23.47 -11.53
CA GLN A 157 3.51 24.29 -12.73
C GLN A 157 4.17 25.66 -12.46
N GLY A 158 4.67 25.89 -11.25
CA GLY A 158 5.19 27.20 -10.84
C GLY A 158 6.45 27.11 -9.99
N CYS A 159 6.35 27.54 -8.74
CA CYS A 159 7.51 27.70 -7.86
C CYS A 159 7.97 26.39 -7.18
N GLY A 160 7.23 25.28 -7.36
CA GLY A 160 7.57 23.98 -6.76
C GLY A 160 7.38 23.91 -5.24
N LYS A 161 6.73 24.91 -4.63
CA LYS A 161 6.44 24.95 -3.20
C LYS A 161 5.38 23.90 -2.83
N HIS A 162 5.55 23.29 -1.66
CA HIS A 162 4.50 22.51 -1.01
C HIS A 162 3.37 23.46 -0.55
N LEU A 163 2.13 23.02 -0.73
CA LEU A 163 0.94 23.75 -0.34
C LEU A 163 0.19 22.93 0.71
N GLU A 164 -0.23 23.58 1.78
CA GLU A 164 -1.06 22.96 2.81
C GLU A 164 -2.53 22.91 2.35
N PRO A 165 -3.33 21.94 2.84
CA PRO A 165 -4.77 21.93 2.61
C PRO A 165 -5.41 23.26 3.00
N GLY A 166 -6.14 23.88 2.07
CA GLY A 166 -6.73 25.22 2.26
C GLY A 166 -6.01 26.36 1.54
N GLU A 167 -4.76 26.17 1.09
CA GLU A 167 -3.95 27.27 0.54
C GLU A 167 -4.21 27.58 -0.94
N ILE A 168 -4.76 26.64 -1.72
CA ILE A 168 -5.05 26.86 -3.14
C ILE A 168 -6.12 27.93 -3.32
N LEU A 169 -5.78 29.01 -4.01
CA LEU A 169 -6.72 30.09 -4.29
C LEU A 169 -7.70 29.69 -5.40
N GLY A 170 -8.99 29.95 -5.17
CA GLY A 170 -10.06 29.66 -6.12
C GLY A 170 -10.13 28.17 -6.48
N PRO A 171 -10.27 27.26 -5.51
CA PRO A 171 -10.17 25.83 -5.74
C PRO A 171 -11.26 25.36 -6.71
N LEU A 172 -10.88 24.49 -7.63
CA LEU A 172 -11.72 23.86 -8.64
C LEU A 172 -11.69 22.35 -8.44
N CYS A 173 -12.84 21.73 -8.64
CA CYS A 173 -12.95 20.28 -8.66
C CYS A 173 -12.35 19.73 -9.96
N LYS A 174 -11.31 18.90 -9.87
CA LYS A 174 -10.73 18.28 -11.06
C LYS A 174 -11.71 17.34 -11.80
N ILE A 175 -12.66 16.76 -11.07
CA ILE A 175 -13.63 15.78 -11.57
C ILE A 175 -14.68 16.45 -12.46
N CYS A 176 -15.45 17.41 -11.93
CA CYS A 176 -16.53 18.07 -12.66
C CYS A 176 -16.21 19.49 -13.15
N LYS A 177 -15.01 20.00 -12.85
CA LYS A 177 -14.52 21.34 -13.22
C LYS A 177 -15.29 22.52 -12.61
N SER A 178 -16.22 22.29 -11.68
CA SER A 178 -16.90 23.36 -10.95
C SER A 178 -16.04 23.95 -9.83
N LYS A 179 -16.44 25.12 -9.31
CA LYS A 179 -15.83 25.70 -8.10
C LYS A 179 -16.01 24.76 -6.90
N ALA A 180 -14.96 24.64 -6.11
CA ALA A 180 -14.98 24.05 -4.79
C ALA A 180 -14.97 25.17 -3.74
N GLU A 181 -15.34 24.83 -2.51
CA GLU A 181 -15.29 25.71 -1.35
C GLU A 181 -14.58 25.01 -0.21
N TYR A 182 -13.87 25.76 0.62
CA TYR A 182 -13.26 25.19 1.82
C TYR A 182 -14.30 25.01 2.91
N ARG A 183 -14.33 23.83 3.51
CA ARG A 183 -15.15 23.51 4.68
C ARG A 183 -14.26 22.95 5.77
N THR A 184 -14.45 23.42 6.99
CA THR A 184 -13.78 22.87 8.16
C THR A 184 -14.40 21.53 8.54
N GLN A 185 -13.56 20.54 8.79
CA GLN A 185 -14.01 19.24 9.26
C GLN A 185 -13.03 18.62 10.26
N GLU A 186 -13.58 17.89 11.22
CA GLU A 186 -12.78 17.11 12.16
C GLU A 186 -12.22 15.85 11.48
N HIS A 187 -10.92 15.66 11.63
CA HIS A 187 -10.18 14.48 11.20
C HIS A 187 -9.35 13.93 12.34
N PHE A 188 -8.99 12.66 12.23
CA PHE A 188 -8.19 11.94 13.21
C PHE A 188 -6.78 11.69 12.69
N PHE A 189 -5.82 11.93 13.57
CA PHE A 189 -4.39 11.85 13.31
C PHE A 189 -3.74 10.81 14.21
N PHE A 190 -2.86 9.99 13.61
CA PHE A 190 -1.99 9.07 14.33
C PHE A 190 -0.70 9.79 14.73
N ARG A 191 -0.34 9.70 16.01
CA ARG A 191 0.85 10.29 16.65
C ARG A 191 2.15 9.60 16.22
N LEU A 192 2.42 9.53 14.92
CA LEU A 192 3.63 8.89 14.38
C LEU A 192 4.91 9.50 14.95
N SER A 193 4.90 10.81 15.22
CA SER A 193 6.04 11.54 15.78
C SER A 193 6.52 10.96 17.12
N GLU A 194 5.61 10.46 17.96
CA GLU A 194 5.94 9.85 19.27
C GLU A 194 6.72 8.53 19.14
N PHE A 195 6.66 7.87 17.99
CA PHE A 195 7.36 6.60 17.75
C PHE A 195 8.79 6.78 17.27
N LYS A 196 9.28 8.02 17.09
CA LYS A 196 10.64 8.30 16.57
C LYS A 196 11.73 7.54 17.31
N GLY A 197 11.72 7.56 18.65
CA GLY A 197 12.72 6.86 19.47
C GLY A 197 12.73 5.35 19.23
N PHE A 198 11.54 4.74 19.25
CA PHE A 198 11.36 3.32 18.93
C PHE A 198 11.84 2.98 17.51
N LEU A 199 11.47 3.80 16.53
CA LEU A 199 11.79 3.56 15.12
C LEU A 199 13.29 3.62 14.87
N SER A 200 14.02 4.55 15.50
CA SER A 200 15.48 4.60 15.39
C SER A 200 16.13 3.28 15.83
N GLU A 201 15.75 2.74 16.99
CA GLU A 201 16.30 1.47 17.50
C GLU A 201 15.83 0.25 16.69
N TYR A 202 14.59 0.26 16.21
CA TYR A 202 14.02 -0.81 15.43
C TYR A 202 14.71 -0.92 14.06
N LEU A 203 14.93 0.21 13.39
CA LEU A 203 15.54 0.25 12.06
C LEU A 203 17.00 -0.25 12.07
N ASP A 204 17.74 -0.05 13.15
CA ASP A 204 19.10 -0.58 13.30
C ASP A 204 19.14 -2.12 13.26
N LYS A 205 18.07 -2.76 13.73
CA LYS A 205 17.92 -4.22 13.80
C LYS A 205 17.15 -4.80 12.61
N LEU A 206 16.53 -3.94 11.79
CA LEU A 206 15.71 -4.36 10.66
C LEU A 206 16.56 -5.05 9.60
N GLY A 207 16.22 -6.31 9.33
CA GLY A 207 16.82 -7.11 8.26
C GLY A 207 16.27 -6.79 6.88
N GLY A 208 16.72 -7.53 5.87
CA GLY A 208 16.31 -7.34 4.48
C GLY A 208 17.28 -6.44 3.73
N THR A 209 16.77 -5.57 2.85
CA THR A 209 17.61 -4.82 1.93
C THR A 209 18.07 -3.48 2.53
N SER A 210 19.32 -3.10 2.27
CA SER A 210 19.91 -1.88 2.82
C SER A 210 19.24 -0.60 2.30
N ASN A 211 18.69 -0.59 1.07
CA ASN A 211 17.92 0.54 0.55
C ASN A 211 16.67 0.81 1.41
N ALA A 212 15.96 -0.23 1.86
CA ALA A 212 14.78 -0.08 2.71
C ALA A 212 15.14 0.59 4.04
N ARG A 213 16.16 0.05 4.72
CA ARG A 213 16.63 0.59 6.01
C ARG A 213 17.19 2.00 5.87
N ASN A 214 18.10 2.24 4.93
CA ASN A 214 18.77 3.53 4.79
C ASN A 214 17.79 4.65 4.39
N TYR A 215 16.83 4.34 3.50
CA TYR A 215 15.78 5.29 3.15
C TYR A 215 14.93 5.65 4.37
N ALA A 216 14.48 4.65 5.14
CA ALA A 216 13.68 4.88 6.33
C ALA A 216 14.44 5.67 7.41
N LEU A 217 15.71 5.33 7.69
CA LEU A 217 16.57 6.08 8.61
C LEU A 217 16.73 7.54 8.18
N GLY A 218 16.85 7.81 6.87
CA GLY A 218 16.92 9.17 6.34
C GLY A 218 15.69 10.02 6.65
N TRP A 219 14.52 9.39 6.78
CA TRP A 219 13.28 10.05 7.21
C TRP A 219 13.17 10.16 8.73
N VAL A 220 13.44 9.09 9.47
CA VAL A 220 13.35 9.07 10.95
C VAL A 220 14.35 10.04 11.59
N ASN A 221 15.53 10.22 10.99
CA ASN A 221 16.52 11.19 11.47
C ASN A 221 16.09 12.65 11.27
N LYS A 222 15.13 12.91 10.37
CA LYS A 222 14.48 14.21 10.22
C LYS A 222 13.32 14.33 11.20
N GLU A 223 12.48 15.34 11.02
CA GLU A 223 11.21 15.45 11.73
C GLU A 223 10.21 14.43 11.17
N LEU A 224 9.55 13.67 12.06
CA LEU A 224 8.42 12.81 11.69
C LEU A 224 7.15 13.58 12.03
N HIS A 225 6.25 13.70 11.06
CA HIS A 225 4.95 14.34 11.24
C HIS A 225 3.87 13.31 11.52
N ASP A 226 2.84 13.74 12.25
CA ASP A 226 1.65 12.93 12.53
C ASP A 226 0.80 12.77 11.27
N TRP A 227 0.15 11.62 11.14
CA TRP A 227 -0.54 11.24 9.91
C TRP A 227 -2.04 11.37 10.06
N CYS A 228 -2.72 12.10 9.17
CA CYS A 228 -4.18 12.04 9.08
C CYS A 228 -4.61 10.64 8.59
N ILE A 229 -5.25 9.87 9.47
CA ILE A 229 -5.65 8.48 9.24
C ILE A 229 -7.13 8.31 8.89
N THR A 230 -7.83 9.40 8.58
CA THR A 230 -9.26 9.38 8.21
C THR A 230 -9.50 10.11 6.90
N ARG A 231 -10.53 9.70 6.16
CA ARG A 231 -10.94 10.32 4.89
C ARG A 231 -12.46 10.43 4.81
N ASN A 232 -12.95 11.43 4.10
CA ASN A 232 -14.35 11.56 3.75
C ASN A 232 -14.63 10.79 2.47
N LEU A 233 -14.88 9.49 2.63
CA LEU A 233 -15.29 8.62 1.54
C LEU A 233 -16.41 7.73 2.05
N GLU A 234 -17.29 7.33 1.14
CA GLU A 234 -18.31 6.33 1.46
C GLU A 234 -17.75 4.90 1.39
N TRP A 235 -16.68 4.70 0.63
CA TRP A 235 -16.01 3.43 0.39
C TRP A 235 -14.75 3.27 1.24
N GLY A 236 -14.73 2.24 2.10
CA GLY A 236 -13.65 1.93 3.04
C GLY A 236 -14.15 1.47 4.41
N VAL A 237 -13.22 1.09 5.29
CA VAL A 237 -13.55 0.71 6.67
C VAL A 237 -14.02 1.93 7.46
N ARG A 238 -15.20 1.86 8.09
CA ARG A 238 -15.72 2.97 8.91
C ARG A 238 -14.80 3.28 10.08
N PHE A 239 -14.52 4.57 10.30
CA PHE A 239 -13.78 4.99 11.48
C PHE A 239 -14.66 4.82 12.73
N PRO A 240 -14.17 4.21 13.82
CA PRO A 240 -15.00 3.90 14.98
C PRO A 240 -15.67 5.14 15.57
N GLY A 241 -16.99 5.12 15.71
CA GLY A 241 -17.78 6.24 16.26
C GLY A 241 -18.11 7.36 15.26
N HIS A 242 -17.68 7.28 14.00
CA HIS A 242 -17.91 8.32 12.99
C HIS A 242 -18.40 7.73 11.66
N GLU A 243 -19.69 7.87 11.37
CA GLU A 243 -20.32 7.29 10.16
C GLU A 243 -19.81 7.93 8.85
N ASN A 244 -19.46 9.21 8.89
CA ASN A 244 -19.05 9.99 7.72
C ASN A 244 -17.54 9.94 7.43
N LEU A 245 -16.79 9.14 8.20
CA LEU A 245 -15.35 8.96 8.04
C LEU A 245 -15.03 7.50 7.81
N VAL A 246 -14.12 7.25 6.88
CA VAL A 246 -13.45 5.96 6.75
C VAL A 246 -12.00 6.09 7.20
N VAL A 247 -11.44 4.98 7.61
CA VAL A 247 -10.02 4.80 7.83
C VAL A 247 -9.28 5.01 6.50
N TYR A 248 -8.17 5.74 6.54
CA TYR A 248 -7.36 5.97 5.37
C TYR A 248 -6.72 4.65 4.91
N VAL A 249 -6.72 4.39 3.60
CA VAL A 249 -6.24 3.12 3.01
C VAL A 249 -4.84 2.70 3.47
N TRP A 250 -3.91 3.63 3.71
CA TRP A 250 -2.58 3.29 4.23
C TRP A 250 -2.55 2.71 5.65
N VAL A 251 -3.68 2.77 6.36
CA VAL A 251 -3.90 2.13 7.67
C VAL A 251 -4.49 0.73 7.47
N ASP A 252 -5.58 0.59 6.72
CA ASP A 252 -6.27 -0.70 6.56
C ASP A 252 -5.53 -1.69 5.63
N ALA A 253 -4.79 -1.19 4.64
CA ALA A 253 -4.08 -2.03 3.68
C ALA A 253 -3.03 -2.94 4.36
N PRO A 254 -2.10 -2.44 5.19
CA PRO A 254 -1.16 -3.32 5.88
C PRO A 254 -1.82 -4.20 6.96
N ILE A 255 -2.98 -3.79 7.50
CA ILE A 255 -3.79 -4.65 8.39
C ILE A 255 -4.34 -5.86 7.62
N GLY A 256 -4.52 -5.73 6.30
CA GLY A 256 -4.76 -6.82 5.36
C GLY A 256 -3.85 -8.03 5.58
N TYR A 257 -2.55 -7.82 5.84
CA TYR A 257 -1.64 -8.93 6.10
C TYR A 257 -2.05 -9.78 7.30
N ILE A 258 -2.57 -9.14 8.34
CA ILE A 258 -3.05 -9.81 9.55
C ILE A 258 -4.35 -10.56 9.24
N SER A 259 -5.32 -9.89 8.63
CA SER A 259 -6.62 -10.50 8.31
C SER A 259 -6.52 -11.65 7.30
N PHE A 260 -5.57 -11.60 6.36
CA PHE A 260 -5.33 -12.73 5.45
C PHE A 260 -4.65 -13.90 6.16
N THR A 261 -3.78 -13.61 7.14
CA THR A 261 -3.22 -14.65 8.01
C THR A 261 -4.29 -15.28 8.90
N GLU A 262 -5.23 -14.48 9.41
CA GLU A 262 -6.43 -14.95 10.14
C GLU A 262 -7.23 -15.93 9.28
N GLY A 263 -7.63 -15.51 8.08
CA GLY A 263 -8.41 -16.36 7.18
C GLY A 263 -7.68 -17.66 6.80
N TRP A 264 -6.37 -17.59 6.55
CA TRP A 264 -5.56 -18.80 6.34
C TRP A 264 -5.56 -19.72 7.56
N ALA A 265 -5.35 -19.15 8.75
CA ALA A 265 -5.21 -19.92 9.97
C ALA A 265 -6.52 -20.62 10.35
N ASP A 266 -7.67 -19.95 10.16
CA ASP A 266 -9.00 -20.52 10.38
C ASP A 266 -9.25 -21.74 9.47
N GLU A 267 -8.88 -21.65 8.20
CA GLU A 267 -8.99 -22.76 7.23
C GLU A 267 -8.13 -23.98 7.60
N HIS A 268 -7.05 -23.77 8.36
CA HIS A 268 -6.07 -24.80 8.70
C HIS A 268 -6.12 -25.23 10.18
N GLY A 269 -7.05 -24.69 10.98
CA GLY A 269 -7.14 -24.96 12.42
C GLY A 269 -5.92 -24.48 13.20
N VAL A 270 -5.25 -23.43 12.73
CA VAL A 270 -4.08 -22.80 13.34
C VAL A 270 -4.52 -21.52 14.07
N ASP A 271 -3.81 -21.17 15.15
CA ASP A 271 -4.02 -19.89 15.82
C ASP A 271 -3.13 -18.80 15.17
N TRP A 272 -3.76 -17.86 14.45
CA TRP A 272 -3.08 -16.75 13.78
C TRP A 272 -2.29 -15.86 14.76
N LYS A 273 -2.71 -15.79 16.03
CA LYS A 273 -2.06 -14.97 17.07
C LYS A 273 -0.62 -15.41 17.31
N LYS A 274 -0.30 -16.68 17.01
CA LYS A 274 1.08 -17.19 17.06
C LYS A 274 2.02 -16.41 16.14
N TYR A 275 1.51 -15.84 15.05
CA TYR A 275 2.28 -15.07 14.08
C TYR A 275 2.30 -13.57 14.45
N TRP A 276 1.13 -12.99 14.74
CA TRP A 276 0.96 -11.54 14.84
C TRP A 276 0.81 -10.97 16.25
N MET A 277 0.54 -11.81 17.26
CA MET A 277 0.37 -11.40 18.66
C MET A 277 1.33 -12.16 19.59
N ASN A 278 2.59 -12.31 19.16
CA ASN A 278 3.64 -12.92 19.97
C ASN A 278 4.96 -12.14 19.85
N PRO A 279 5.01 -10.88 20.33
CA PRO A 279 6.22 -10.06 20.25
C PRO A 279 7.42 -10.73 20.93
N GLY A 280 8.53 -10.85 20.21
CA GLY A 280 9.73 -11.55 20.72
C GLY A 280 9.65 -13.07 20.67
N GLY A 281 8.56 -13.63 20.15
CA GLY A 281 8.39 -15.07 19.96
C GLY A 281 9.13 -15.64 18.75
N ASP A 282 8.71 -16.84 18.35
CA ASP A 282 9.37 -17.66 17.33
C ASP A 282 8.87 -17.38 15.90
N THR A 283 8.38 -16.18 15.58
CA THR A 283 7.91 -15.81 14.23
C THR A 283 8.78 -14.75 13.60
N ASP A 284 9.25 -15.03 12.40
CA ASP A 284 9.92 -14.09 11.52
C ASP A 284 8.92 -13.59 10.47
N ILE A 285 8.57 -12.30 10.51
CA ILE A 285 7.70 -11.65 9.51
C ILE A 285 8.58 -10.93 8.49
N ILE A 286 8.39 -11.21 7.21
CA ILE A 286 9.21 -10.69 6.11
C ILE A 286 8.32 -10.11 5.02
N HIS A 287 8.48 -8.82 4.74
CA HIS A 287 7.71 -8.12 3.70
C HIS A 287 8.55 -7.92 2.43
N PHE A 288 8.04 -8.36 1.28
CA PHE A 288 8.58 -8.06 -0.05
C PHE A 288 7.79 -6.92 -0.69
N ILE A 289 8.44 -5.79 -0.96
CA ILE A 289 7.75 -4.55 -1.35
C ILE A 289 8.45 -3.81 -2.50
N GLY A 290 7.70 -2.93 -3.16
CA GLY A 290 8.27 -1.93 -4.07
C GLY A 290 9.03 -0.84 -3.31
N GLY A 291 9.94 -0.16 -4.01
CA GLY A 291 10.73 0.92 -3.40
C GLY A 291 9.92 2.16 -3.01
N ASP A 292 8.74 2.35 -3.61
CA ASP A 292 7.81 3.45 -3.37
C ASP A 292 7.07 3.35 -2.02
N ILE A 293 6.93 2.15 -1.47
CA ILE A 293 6.18 1.91 -0.23
C ILE A 293 7.08 1.62 0.99
N ILE A 294 8.38 1.91 0.89
CA ILE A 294 9.36 1.74 1.99
C ILE A 294 8.96 2.56 3.22
N TYR A 295 8.57 3.84 3.04
CA TYR A 295 8.18 4.69 4.17
C TYR A 295 7.06 4.01 4.98
N HIS A 296 6.03 3.54 4.29
CA HIS A 296 4.89 2.89 4.93
C HIS A 296 5.30 1.63 5.69
N HIS A 297 6.12 0.74 5.10
CA HIS A 297 6.45 -0.55 5.70
C HIS A 297 7.59 -0.53 6.73
N CYS A 298 8.45 0.50 6.71
CA CYS A 298 9.57 0.63 7.63
C CYS A 298 9.32 1.66 8.76
N ILE A 299 8.35 2.57 8.60
CA ILE A 299 8.08 3.66 9.55
C ILE A 299 6.65 3.58 10.07
N PHE A 300 5.67 3.84 9.20
CA PHE A 300 4.27 3.95 9.61
C PHE A 300 3.72 2.63 10.17
N TRP A 301 3.91 1.53 9.45
CA TRP A 301 3.39 0.22 9.81
C TRP A 301 3.99 -0.36 11.10
N PRO A 302 5.33 -0.36 11.31
CA PRO A 302 5.92 -0.78 12.58
C PRO A 302 5.47 0.09 13.76
N ALA A 303 5.25 1.39 13.58
CA ALA A 303 4.72 2.27 14.62
C ALA A 303 3.27 1.89 14.98
N LEU A 304 2.42 1.65 13.97
CA LEU A 304 1.04 1.19 14.15
C LEU A 304 1.01 -0.15 14.91
N LEU A 305 1.80 -1.14 14.48
CA LEU A 305 1.92 -2.43 15.16
C LEU A 305 2.40 -2.29 16.60
N LYS A 306 3.42 -1.45 16.84
CA LYS A 306 3.96 -1.19 18.17
C LYS A 306 2.91 -0.56 19.09
N GLY A 307 2.18 0.43 18.59
CA GLY A 307 1.12 1.12 19.33
C GLY A 307 -0.07 0.21 19.66
N ALA A 308 -0.33 -0.79 18.82
CA ALA A 308 -1.41 -1.77 19.00
C ALA A 308 -0.97 -3.08 19.69
N GLY A 309 0.33 -3.26 19.99
CA GLY A 309 0.85 -4.43 20.72
C GLY A 309 1.10 -5.70 19.87
N TYR A 310 1.32 -5.54 18.56
CA TYR A 310 1.53 -6.65 17.62
C TYR A 310 3.02 -6.98 17.40
N THR A 311 3.29 -8.18 16.86
CA THR A 311 4.62 -8.61 16.41
C THR A 311 5.13 -7.71 15.30
N LEU A 312 6.39 -7.27 15.40
CA LEU A 312 7.02 -6.40 14.41
C LEU A 312 7.68 -7.19 13.27
N PRO A 313 7.75 -6.63 12.04
CA PRO A 313 8.50 -7.22 10.95
C PRO A 313 9.98 -7.42 11.31
N LYS A 314 10.54 -8.57 10.93
CA LYS A 314 11.97 -8.84 11.11
C LYS A 314 12.79 -8.32 9.93
N ALA A 315 12.19 -8.32 8.73
CA ALA A 315 12.87 -7.87 7.53
C ALA A 315 11.92 -7.23 6.52
N VAL A 316 12.45 -6.24 5.80
CA VAL A 316 11.79 -5.64 4.64
C VAL A 316 12.72 -5.75 3.44
N VAL A 317 12.26 -6.44 2.40
CA VAL A 317 12.96 -6.65 1.14
C VAL A 317 12.34 -5.73 0.09
N ALA A 318 12.98 -4.59 -0.15
CA ALA A 318 12.49 -3.59 -1.09
C ALA A 318 13.19 -3.69 -2.45
N SER A 319 12.42 -3.85 -3.51
CA SER A 319 12.94 -3.93 -4.87
C SER A 319 13.35 -2.55 -5.42
N GLY A 320 14.20 -2.56 -6.45
CA GLY A 320 14.36 -1.39 -7.31
C GLY A 320 13.14 -1.16 -8.21
N MET A 321 13.06 0.04 -8.77
CA MET A 321 12.00 0.43 -9.73
C MET A 321 12.10 -0.35 -11.04
N VAL A 322 11.08 -0.21 -11.90
CA VAL A 322 11.07 -0.80 -13.24
C VAL A 322 11.05 0.28 -14.32
N LYS A 323 11.86 0.10 -15.35
CA LYS A 323 11.84 0.82 -16.63
C LYS A 323 11.45 -0.13 -17.76
N ILE A 324 10.91 0.45 -18.83
CA ILE A 324 10.56 -0.25 -20.06
C ILE A 324 11.35 0.40 -21.20
N GLY A 325 12.34 -0.32 -21.74
CA GLY A 325 13.18 0.18 -22.84
C GLY A 325 13.83 1.54 -22.56
N ASP A 326 14.49 1.65 -21.40
CA ASP A 326 15.12 2.87 -20.85
C ASP A 326 14.16 4.01 -20.47
N LYS A 327 12.85 3.82 -20.63
CA LYS A 327 11.84 4.79 -20.25
C LYS A 327 11.25 4.49 -18.89
N THR A 328 11.01 5.54 -18.10
CA THR A 328 10.28 5.44 -16.83
C THR A 328 8.90 4.83 -17.06
N PHE A 329 8.57 3.81 -16.27
CA PHE A 329 7.29 3.13 -16.31
C PHE A 329 6.13 4.13 -16.25
N SER A 330 5.16 3.98 -17.15
CA SER A 330 4.03 4.91 -17.26
C SER A 330 2.87 4.27 -18.00
N LYS A 331 1.77 4.01 -17.28
CA LYS A 331 0.52 3.48 -17.86
C LYS A 331 -0.05 4.42 -18.93
N SER A 332 -0.12 5.72 -18.63
CA SER A 332 -0.68 6.73 -19.54
C SER A 332 0.13 6.97 -20.81
N ARG A 333 1.46 6.78 -20.76
CA ARG A 333 2.35 6.92 -21.92
C ARG A 333 2.62 5.60 -22.64
N GLY A 334 1.95 4.52 -22.24
CA GLY A 334 2.11 3.18 -22.85
C GLY A 334 3.46 2.51 -22.54
N TYR A 335 4.24 3.00 -21.58
CA TYR A 335 5.49 2.39 -21.14
C TYR A 335 5.20 1.40 -20.02
N VAL A 336 4.51 0.33 -20.37
CA VAL A 336 4.04 -0.74 -19.49
C VAL A 336 4.02 -2.04 -20.29
N VAL A 337 4.24 -3.15 -19.60
CA VAL A 337 4.03 -4.50 -20.12
C VAL A 337 3.01 -5.18 -19.21
N TRP A 338 1.85 -5.48 -19.76
CA TRP A 338 0.74 -6.13 -19.07
C TRP A 338 0.95 -7.63 -19.03
N VAL A 339 0.77 -8.24 -17.87
CA VAL A 339 1.13 -9.65 -17.68
C VAL A 339 0.22 -10.57 -18.49
N ASN A 340 -1.07 -10.28 -18.56
CA ASN A 340 -2.00 -11.11 -19.33
C ASN A 340 -1.84 -10.82 -20.82
N ASP A 341 -2.24 -9.61 -21.25
CA ASP A 341 -2.36 -9.22 -22.65
C ASP A 341 -1.05 -9.33 -23.45
N ASP A 342 0.08 -8.93 -22.86
CA ASP A 342 1.37 -8.87 -23.57
C ASP A 342 2.21 -10.14 -23.40
N TYR A 343 1.89 -11.01 -22.44
CA TYR A 343 2.73 -12.17 -22.10
C TYR A 343 1.96 -13.50 -22.05
N LEU A 344 1.05 -13.69 -21.10
CA LEU A 344 0.34 -14.97 -20.94
C LEU A 344 -0.55 -15.27 -22.15
N ASP A 345 -1.29 -14.28 -22.67
CA ASP A 345 -2.17 -14.42 -23.83
C ASP A 345 -1.41 -14.65 -25.13
N LYS A 346 -0.10 -14.37 -25.14
CA LYS A 346 0.81 -14.68 -26.26
C LYS A 346 1.35 -16.10 -26.20
N GLY A 347 1.00 -16.89 -25.17
CA GLY A 347 1.41 -18.28 -25.01
C GLY A 347 2.83 -18.46 -24.47
N PHE A 348 3.44 -17.44 -23.87
CA PHE A 348 4.75 -17.60 -23.25
C PHE A 348 4.67 -18.42 -21.97
N HIS A 349 5.61 -19.34 -21.78
CA HIS A 349 5.67 -20.20 -20.60
C HIS A 349 6.07 -19.39 -19.35
N PRO A 350 5.36 -19.50 -18.20
CA PRO A 350 5.58 -18.67 -17.01
C PRO A 350 7.01 -18.69 -16.49
N ASP A 351 7.70 -19.84 -16.60
CA ASP A 351 9.09 -19.97 -16.15
C ASP A 351 10.08 -19.06 -16.89
N LEU A 352 9.80 -18.63 -18.12
CA LEU A 352 10.69 -17.72 -18.84
C LEU A 352 10.72 -16.35 -18.16
N LEU A 353 9.55 -15.82 -17.79
CA LEU A 353 9.45 -14.54 -17.09
C LEU A 353 9.98 -14.64 -15.66
N ARG A 354 9.71 -15.76 -14.98
CA ARG A 354 10.27 -16.03 -13.64
C ARG A 354 11.79 -16.08 -13.69
N TYR A 355 12.37 -16.81 -14.64
CA TYR A 355 13.81 -16.89 -14.84
C TYR A 355 14.41 -15.52 -15.18
N TYR A 356 13.77 -14.77 -16.08
CA TYR A 356 14.23 -13.42 -16.44
C TYR A 356 14.29 -12.51 -15.21
N LEU A 357 13.23 -12.45 -14.41
CA LEU A 357 13.17 -11.60 -13.22
C LEU A 357 14.11 -12.07 -12.10
N ALA A 358 14.33 -13.38 -11.97
CA ALA A 358 15.23 -13.97 -10.98
C ALA A 358 16.72 -13.86 -11.36
N SER A 359 17.04 -13.94 -12.65
CA SER A 359 18.41 -13.85 -13.15
C SER A 359 18.96 -12.41 -13.10
N TYR A 360 18.09 -11.42 -12.92
CA TYR A 360 18.49 -10.04 -12.69
C TYR A 360 19.21 -9.91 -11.34
N THR A 361 20.55 -9.90 -11.37
CA THR A 361 21.43 -10.19 -10.23
C THR A 361 21.37 -9.20 -9.06
N SER A 362 20.67 -8.08 -9.20
CA SER A 362 20.49 -7.12 -8.12
C SER A 362 19.03 -6.74 -7.94
N HIS A 363 18.42 -7.30 -6.90
CA HIS A 363 17.01 -7.03 -6.55
C HIS A 363 16.75 -5.54 -6.26
N THR A 364 17.71 -4.84 -5.68
CA THR A 364 17.62 -3.41 -5.32
C THR A 364 17.88 -2.47 -6.48
N LYS A 365 18.52 -2.93 -7.56
CA LYS A 365 18.72 -2.10 -8.77
C LYS A 365 17.44 -1.98 -9.57
N GLU A 366 17.35 -0.90 -10.32
CA GLU A 366 16.29 -0.73 -11.31
C GLU A 366 16.34 -1.87 -12.34
N LEU A 367 15.20 -2.46 -12.66
CA LEU A 367 15.07 -3.42 -13.74
C LEU A 367 14.64 -2.67 -14.99
N ASN A 368 15.45 -2.72 -16.04
CA ASN A 368 15.05 -2.22 -17.35
C ASN A 368 14.57 -3.37 -18.23
N PHE A 369 13.26 -3.57 -18.30
CA PHE A 369 12.68 -4.60 -19.16
C PHE A 369 12.76 -4.17 -20.62
N SER A 370 13.19 -5.08 -21.49
CA SER A 370 12.99 -4.95 -22.94
C SER A 370 12.80 -6.33 -23.56
N TRP A 371 11.90 -6.42 -24.54
CA TRP A 371 11.64 -7.66 -25.27
C TRP A 371 12.89 -8.24 -25.93
N LYS A 372 13.79 -7.39 -26.42
CA LYS A 372 15.06 -7.81 -27.04
C LYS A 372 16.01 -8.51 -26.06
N VAL A 373 16.00 -8.11 -24.79
CA VAL A 373 16.83 -8.75 -23.75
C VAL A 373 16.12 -9.96 -23.15
N PHE A 374 14.79 -9.99 -23.21
CA PHE A 374 13.97 -11.11 -22.76
C PHE A 374 14.06 -12.33 -23.70
N GLN A 375 14.03 -12.08 -25.02
CA GLN A 375 14.26 -13.08 -26.08
C GLN A 375 15.72 -13.51 -26.14
#